data_AF-A0A3M1G3N3-F1
#
_entry.id   AF-A0A3M1G3N3-F1
#
_cell.length_a   1.000
_cell.length_b   1.000
_cell.length_c   1.000
_cell.angle_alpha   90.00
_cell.angle_beta   90.00
_cell.angle_gamma   90.00
#
_symmetry.space_group_name_H-M   'P 1'
#
loop_
_entity.id
_entity.type
_entity.pdbx_description
1 polymer ?
#
loop_
_entity_poly.entity_id
_entity_poly.type
_entity_poly.pdbx_seq_one_letter_code
_entity_poly.pdbx_strand_id
1 'polypeptide(L)' 'MQLKVFLECPQCGGPVELEETDRLFRCSFCRVKLQITAPGPPRYWLKPRDEPFSELIFLPYWRFKG' A
#
# COMPACT_ATOMS: atom_id res chain seq x y z
N MET A 1 -3.77 14.60 7.60
CA MET A 1 -3.77 13.18 8.04
C MET A 1 -2.67 12.49 7.25
N GLN A 2 -1.61 12.02 7.92
CA GLN A 2 -0.43 11.44 7.26
C GLN A 2 -0.56 9.91 7.31
N LEU A 3 -0.70 9.27 6.15
CA LEU A 3 -0.94 7.84 6.05
C LEU A 3 0.41 7.11 5.96
N LYS A 4 0.73 6.33 6.98
CA LYS A 4 1.98 5.58 7.10
C LYS A 4 1.74 4.11 6.80
N VAL A 5 2.54 3.53 5.92
CA VAL A 5 2.46 2.12 5.54
C VAL A 5 3.72 1.41 6.01
N PHE A 6 3.56 0.17 6.50
CA PHE A 6 4.68 -0.67 6.90
C PHE A 6 4.78 -1.87 5.96
N LEU A 7 5.98 -2.12 5.46
CA LEU A 7 6.32 -3.32 4.68
C LEU A 7 7.44 -4.08 5.38
N GLU A 8 7.43 -5.40 5.24
CA GLU A 8 8.53 -6.23 5.74
C GLU A 8 9.77 -6.09 4.85
N CYS A 9 10.92 -5.89 5.48
CA CYS A 9 12.21 -5.89 4.78
C CYS A 9 12.49 -7.28 4.22
N PRO A 10 12.72 -7.45 2.90
CA PRO A 10 12.96 -8.77 2.31
C PRO A 10 14.27 -9.42 2.77
N GLN A 11 15.20 -8.65 3.36
CA GLN A 11 16.49 -9.17 3.83
C GLN A 11 16.49 -9.59 5.30
N CYS A 12 15.68 -8.96 6.16
CA CYS A 12 15.74 -9.23 7.61
C CYS A 12 14.37 -9.35 8.30
N GLY A 13 13.26 -9.19 7.58
CA GLY A 13 11.90 -9.22 8.13
C GLY A 13 11.51 -8.02 9.00
N GLY A 14 12.41 -7.06 9.23
CA GLY A 14 12.12 -5.88 10.04
C GLY A 14 11.14 -4.92 9.34
N PRO A 15 10.32 -4.17 10.08
CA PRO A 15 9.38 -3.21 9.50
C PRO A 15 10.13 -2.03 8.87
N VAL A 16 9.75 -1.71 7.64
CA VAL A 16 10.17 -0.52 6.91
C VAL A 16 8.97 0.41 6.83
N GLU A 17 9.11 1.63 7.32
CA GLU A 17 8.08 2.67 7.23
C GLU A 17 8.17 3.39 5.89
N LEU A 18 7.03 3.61 5.25
CA LEU A 18 6.89 4.27 3.97
C LEU A 18 5.89 5.42 4.07
N GLU A 19 6.29 6.58 3.58
CA GLU A 19 5.37 7.66 3.24
C GLU A 19 4.80 7.42 1.82
N GLU A 20 3.69 8.07 1.50
CA GLU A 20 2.86 7.79 0.32
C GLU A 20 3.61 7.92 -1.03
N THR A 21 4.67 8.73 -1.07
CA THR A 21 5.43 9.02 -2.31
C THR A 21 6.86 8.52 -2.29
N ASP A 22 7.31 7.92 -1.18
CA ASP A 22 8.67 7.44 -1.08
C ASP A 22 8.91 6.23 -1.99
N ARG A 23 10.09 6.19 -2.60
CA ARG A 23 10.53 5.09 -3.48
C ARG A 23 11.85 4.48 -3.05
N LEU A 24 12.62 5.18 -2.22
CA LEU A 24 13.92 4.76 -1.71
C LEU A 24 13.84 4.77 -0.20
N PHE A 25 14.22 3.65 0.40
CA PHE A 25 14.07 3.44 1.84
C PHE A 25 15.35 2.84 2.40
N ARG A 26 15.58 3.05 3.69
CA ARG A 26 16.65 2.39 4.41
C ARG A 26 16.04 1.65 5.59
N CYS A 27 16.23 0.33 5.63
CA CYS A 27 15.79 -0.45 6.78
C CYS A 27 16.60 -0.03 8.02
N SER A 28 15.92 0.34 9.11
CA SER A 28 16.58 0.73 10.37
C SER A 28 17.32 -0.44 11.06
N PHE A 29 16.94 -1.69 10.75
CA PHE A 29 17.48 -2.90 11.35
C PHE A 29 18.76 -3.38 10.64
N CYS A 30 18.66 -3.76 9.37
CA CYS A 30 19.81 -4.29 8.61
C CYS A 30 20.53 -3.24 7.74
N ARG A 31 20.02 -2.00 7.68
CA ARG A 31 20.61 -0.85 6.95
C ARG A 31 20.71 -1.00 5.43
N VAL A 32 20.12 -2.07 4.86
CA VAL A 32 20.00 -2.24 3.40
C VAL A 32 19.19 -1.08 2.82
N LYS A 33 19.58 -0.65 1.61
CA LYS A 33 18.81 0.30 0.81
C LYS A 33 17.83 -0.48 -0.04
N LEU A 34 16.56 -0.11 0.02
CA LEU A 34 15.48 -0.72 -0.73
C LEU A 34 14.93 0.28 -1.73
N GLN A 35 14.48 -0.23 -2.87
CA GLN A 35 13.80 0.57 -3.89
C GLN A 35 12.53 -0.14 -4.34
N ILE A 36 11.42 0.59 -4.39
CA ILE A 36 10.16 0.10 -4.97
C ILE A 36 10.04 0.63 -6.40
N THR A 37 9.88 -0.28 -7.35
CA THR A 37 9.65 0.02 -8.75
C THR A 37 8.29 -0.52 -9.17
N ALA A 38 7.48 0.32 -9.81
CA ALA A 38 6.22 -0.06 -10.43
C ALA A 38 6.12 0.62 -11.80
N PRO A 39 5.40 0.03 -12.77
CA PRO A 39 5.16 0.66 -14.09
C PRO A 39 4.28 1.92 -14.03
N GLY A 40 3.91 2.40 -12.84
CA GLY A 40 3.10 3.59 -12.63
C GLY A 40 3.21 4.11 -11.19
N PRO A 41 2.34 5.03 -10.75
CA PRO A 41 2.30 5.43 -9.34
C PRO A 41 2.01 4.21 -8.44
N PRO A 42 2.58 4.15 -7.22
CA PRO A 42 2.22 3.11 -6.25
C PRO A 42 0.71 3.10 -6.01
N ARG A 43 0.11 1.92 -5.99
CA ARG A 43 -1.33 1.75 -5.78
C ARG A 43 -1.55 0.67 -4.73
N TYR A 44 -2.31 1.03 -3.69
CA TYR A 44 -2.94 0.06 -2.80
C TYR A 44 -4.41 -0.09 -3.21
N TRP A 45 -4.85 -1.33 -3.33
CA TRP A 45 -6.18 -1.73 -3.74
C TRP A 45 -6.70 -2.72 -2.70
N LEU A 46 -7.91 -2.46 -2.24
CA LEU A 46 -8.64 -3.44 -1.44
C LEU A 46 -9.10 -4.54 -2.39
N LYS A 47 -8.59 -5.76 -2.17
CA LYS A 47 -9.01 -6.91 -2.96
C LYS A 47 -10.53 -7.08 -2.79
N PRO A 48 -11.31 -7.18 -3.88
CA PRO A 48 -12.72 -7.55 -3.75
C PRO A 48 -12.84 -8.97 -3.18
N ARG A 49 -14.00 -9.28 -2.63
CA ARG A 49 -14.32 -10.64 -2.16
C ARG A 49 -14.26 -11.61 -3.36
N ASP A 50 -13.67 -12.78 -3.15
CA ASP A 50 -13.48 -13.80 -4.21
C ASP A 50 -14.78 -14.55 -4.58
N GLU A 51 -15.81 -14.48 -3.73
CA GLU A 51 -17.08 -15.16 -3.93
C GLU A 51 -17.90 -14.48 -5.04
N PRO A 52 -18.47 -15.25 -6.00
CA PRO A 52 -19.37 -14.70 -6.99
C PRO A 52 -20.59 -14.13 -6.28
N PHE A 53 -20.75 -12.82 -6.38
CA PHE A 53 -21.92 -12.14 -5.85
C PHE A 53 -23.17 -12.65 -6.56
N SER A 54 -24.13 -13.20 -5.81
CA SER A 54 -25.43 -13.58 -6.37
C SER A 54 -26.22 -12.35 -6.83
N GLU A 55 -26.03 -11.21 -6.17
CA GLU A 55 -26.71 -9.94 -6.46
C GLU A 55 -25.80 -8.74 -6.14
N LEU A 56 -25.07 -8.23 -7.15
CA LEU A 56 -24.30 -6.98 -7.02
C LEU A 56 -25.21 -5.77 -7.16
N ILE A 57 -25.27 -4.94 -6.12
CA ILE A 57 -25.91 -3.62 -6.19
C ILE A 57 -24.81 -2.57 -6.32
N PHE A 58 -24.78 -1.88 -7.47
CA PHE A 58 -23.89 -0.76 -7.69
C PHE A 58 -24.53 0.51 -7.09
N LEU A 59 -24.00 0.95 -5.96
CA LEU A 59 -24.37 2.23 -5.35
C LEU A 59 -23.50 3.34 -5.96
N PRO A 60 -24.07 4.51 -6.29
CA PRO A 60 -23.26 5.66 -6.68
C PRO A 60 -22.33 6.03 -5.53
N TYR A 61 -21.03 6.03 -5.80
CA TYR A 61 -20.03 6.43 -4.81
C TYR A 61 -20.09 7.95 -4.62
N TRP A 62 -20.82 8.39 -3.59
CA TRP A 62 -20.82 9.80 -3.17
C TRP A 62 -19.71 10.08 -2.17
N ARG A 63 -18.62 10.64 -2.67
CA ARG A 63 -17.56 11.22 -1.83
C ARG A 63 -17.95 12.64 -1.44
N PHE A 64 -18.51 12.82 -0.25
CA PHE A 64 -18.58 14.14 0.38
C PHE A 64 -17.16 14.57 0.76
N LYS A 65 -16.66 15.63 0.13
CA LYS A 65 -15.49 16.36 0.64
C LYS A 65 -16.02 17.30 1.71
N GLY A 66 -16.02 16.84 2.95
CA GLY A 66 -16.11 17.71 4.13
C GLY A 66 -14.81 18.47 4.35
#